data_AF-A0A370GNN4-F1
#
_entry.id   AF-A0A370GNN4-F1
#
_cell.length_a   1.000
_cell.length_b   1.000
_cell.length_c   1.000
_cell.angle_alpha   90.00
_cell.angle_beta   90.00
_cell.angle_gamma   90.00
#
_symmetry.space_group_name_H-M   'P 1'
#
loop_
_entity.id
_entity.type
_entity.pdbx_description
1 polymer ?
#
loop_
_entity_poly.entity_id
_entity_poly.type
_entity_poly.pdbx_seq_one_letter_code
_entity_poly.pdbx_strand_id
1 'polypeptide(L)' 'MDKTNKQLTIDVFRAFASGNIDVLRTLLHENFIEHKPGNPSGRDQSIEYIVTAPVVGARLDLVRVFAVTTWSCITA' A
#
# COMPACT_ATOMS: atom_id res chain seq x y z
N MET A 1 12.66 17.74 5.17
CA MET A 1 13.25 17.01 4.03
C MET A 1 12.16 16.07 3.54
N ASP A 2 11.65 16.28 2.34
CA ASP A 2 10.54 15.48 1.81
C ASP A 2 10.98 14.02 1.66
N LYS A 3 10.10 13.08 2.03
CA LYS A 3 10.41 11.64 1.92
C LYS A 3 10.52 11.26 0.44
N THR A 4 11.48 10.39 0.10
CA THR A 4 11.53 9.78 -1.23
C THR A 4 10.40 8.74 -1.36
N ASN A 5 9.99 8.43 -2.60
CA ASN A 5 9.00 7.36 -2.84
C ASN A 5 9.40 6.04 -2.20
N LYS A 6 10.71 5.72 -2.22
CA LYS A 6 11.25 4.52 -1.57
C LYS A 6 11.01 4.54 -0.06
N GLN A 7 11.32 5.65 0.61
CA GLN A 7 11.14 5.75 2.05
C GLN A 7 9.65 5.69 2.43
N LEU A 8 8.80 6.41 1.69
CA LEU A 8 7.36 6.39 1.89
C LEU A 8 6.79 4.97 1.74
N THR A 9 7.20 4.26 0.69
CA THR A 9 6.79 2.88 0.40
C THR A 9 7.19 1.92 1.53
N ILE A 10 8.44 2.00 2.01
CA ILE A 10 8.94 1.14 3.09
C ILE A 10 8.20 1.41 4.41
N ASP A 11 8.03 2.67 4.78
CA ASP A 11 7.40 3.05 6.04
C ASP A 11 5.93 2.59 6.08
N VAL A 12 5.20 2.82 4.99
CA VAL A 12 3.79 2.44 4.86
C VAL A 12 3.65 0.91 4.83
N PHE A 13 4.50 0.21 4.08
CA PHE A 13 4.47 -1.27 4.06
C PHE A 13 4.69 -1.87 5.44
N ARG A 14 5.65 -1.35 6.21
CA ARG A 14 5.95 -1.87 7.55
C ARG A 14 4.78 -1.69 8.51
N ALA A 15 4.14 -0.52 8.48
CA ALA A 15 2.94 -0.27 9.29
C ALA A 15 1.78 -1.18 8.86
N PHE A 16 1.57 -1.33 7.56
CA PHE A 16 0.54 -2.23 7.03
C PHE A 16 0.79 -3.68 7.45
N ALA A 17 2.02 -4.18 7.30
CA ALA A 17 2.42 -5.52 7.69
C ALA A 17 2.33 -5.77 9.21
N SER A 18 2.38 -4.72 10.04
CA SER A 18 2.13 -4.81 11.48
C SER A 18 0.64 -4.72 11.85
N GLY A 19 -0.27 -4.76 10.87
CA GLY A 19 -1.72 -4.71 11.06
C GLY A 19 -2.33 -3.31 11.10
N ASN A 20 -1.56 -2.25 10.89
CA ASN A 20 -2.10 -0.89 10.79
C ASN A 20 -2.59 -0.64 9.36
N ILE A 21 -3.86 -0.94 9.08
CA ILE A 21 -4.47 -0.72 7.75
C ILE A 21 -4.68 0.77 7.46
N ASP A 22 -4.99 1.57 8.49
CA ASP A 22 -5.29 3.00 8.36
C ASP A 22 -4.11 3.81 7.80
N VAL A 23 -2.88 3.30 7.89
CA VAL A 23 -1.69 3.91 7.27
C VAL A 23 -1.87 4.14 5.77
N LEU A 24 -2.66 3.30 5.07
CA LEU A 24 -2.94 3.44 3.64
C LEU A 24 -3.62 4.79 3.32
N ARG A 25 -4.32 5.41 4.29
CA ARG A 25 -4.92 6.74 4.12
C ARG A 25 -3.90 7.85 3.90
N THR A 26 -2.66 7.63 4.36
CA THR A 26 -1.53 8.55 4.20
C THR A 26 -0.78 8.35 2.89
N LEU A 27 -0.96 7.21 2.23
CA LEU A 27 -0.29 6.86 0.97
C LEU A 27 -1.19 7.07 -0.23
N LEU A 28 -2.44 6.58 -0.17
CA LEU A 28 -3.33 6.53 -1.31
C LEU A 28 -3.96 7.90 -1.55
N HIS A 29 -3.89 8.36 -2.80
CA HIS A 29 -4.65 9.52 -3.25
C HIS A 29 -6.16 9.21 -3.22
N GLU A 30 -7.01 10.21 -2.97
CA GLU A 30 -8.48 10.03 -2.91
C GLU A 30 -9.04 9.32 -4.15
N ASN A 31 -8.55 9.68 -5.33
CA ASN A 31 -8.88 9.09 -6.63
C ASN A 31 -7.97 7.92 -7.04
N PHE A 32 -7.45 7.15 -6.07
CA PHE A 32 -6.58 6.00 -6.34
C PHE A 32 -7.19 5.06 -7.38
N ILE A 33 -6.38 4.63 -8.35
CA ILE A 33 -6.81 3.71 -9.41
C ILE A 33 -6.25 2.33 -9.11
N GLU A 34 -7.15 1.38 -8.88
CA GLU A 34 -6.83 -0.03 -8.73
C GLU A 34 -6.88 -0.71 -10.11
N HIS A 35 -5.84 -1.46 -10.44
CA HIS A 35 -5.68 -2.08 -11.76
C HIS A 35 -6.13 -3.54 -11.80
N LYS A 36 -6.30 -4.20 -10.65
CA LYS A 36 -6.82 -5.56 -10.61
C LYS A 36 -8.31 -5.59 -11.00
N PRO A 37 -8.70 -6.35 -12.04
CA PRO A 37 -10.11 -6.47 -12.43
C PRO A 37 -10.98 -6.96 -11.27
N GLY A 38 -12.11 -6.28 -11.05
CA GLY A 38 -13.08 -6.60 -10.00
C GLY A 38 -12.79 -5.97 -8.62
N ASN A 39 -11.65 -5.32 -8.42
CA ASN A 39 -11.37 -4.56 -7.20
C ASN A 39 -11.86 -3.11 -7.34
N PRO A 40 -12.31 -2.46 -6.24
CA PRO A 40 -12.73 -1.07 -6.28
C PRO A 40 -11.54 -0.11 -6.37
N SER A 41 -11.69 0.92 -7.22
CA SER A 41 -10.86 2.13 -7.19
C SER A 41 -11.40 3.14 -6.17
N GLY A 42 -10.63 4.18 -5.88
CA GLY A 42 -10.92 5.19 -4.86
C GLY A 42 -10.39 4.75 -3.50
N ARG A 43 -9.70 5.66 -2.80
CA ARG A 43 -8.97 5.34 -1.56
C ARG A 43 -9.82 4.58 -0.54
N ASP A 44 -11.00 5.13 -0.23
CA ASP A 44 -11.81 4.62 0.87
C ASP A 44 -12.41 3.26 0.52
N GLN A 45 -12.88 3.10 -0.72
CA GLN A 45 -13.41 1.83 -1.23
C GLN A 45 -12.32 0.75 -1.33
N SER A 46 -11.10 1.11 -1.76
CA SER A 46 -9.96 0.19 -1.77
C SER A 46 -9.54 -0.23 -0.36
N ILE A 47 -9.54 0.68 0.62
CA ILE A 47 -9.23 0.36 2.01
C ILE A 47 -10.30 -0.56 2.61
N GLU A 48 -11.58 -0.26 2.42
CA GLU A 48 -12.69 -1.12 2.86
C GLU A 48 -12.59 -2.53 2.26
N TYR A 49 -12.24 -2.63 0.97
CA TYR A 49 -12.00 -3.91 0.33
C TYR A 49 -10.82 -4.66 0.95
N ILE A 50 -9.69 -3.99 1.18
CA ILE A 50 -8.48 -4.59 1.76
C ILE A 50 -8.77 -5.20 3.13
N VAL A 51 -9.58 -4.54 3.98
CA VAL A 51 -9.97 -5.06 5.30
C VAL A 51 -10.59 -6.46 5.22
N THR A 52 -11.27 -6.78 4.12
CA THR A 52 -11.90 -8.09 3.90
C THR A 52 -11.03 -9.07 3.10
N ALA A 53 -9.90 -8.60 2.56
CA ALA A 53 -9.04 -9.41 1.69
C ALA A 53 -8.13 -10.35 2.50
N PRO A 54 -7.75 -11.52 1.93
CA PRO A 54 -6.88 -12.49 2.62
C PRO A 54 -5.55 -11.94 3.12
N VAL A 55 -5.05 -10.85 2.52
CA VAL A 55 -3.78 -10.21 2.89
C VAL A 55 -3.75 -9.69 4.33
N VAL A 56 -4.90 -9.35 4.92
CA VAL A 56 -4.98 -8.82 6.30
C VAL A 56 -4.58 -9.86 7.35
N GLY A 57 -4.83 -11.14 7.07
CA GLY A 57 -4.40 -12.24 7.95
C GLY A 57 -3.04 -12.83 7.59
N ALA A 58 -2.39 -12.34 6.53
CA ALA A 58 -1.14 -12.89 6.04
C ALA A 58 0.07 -12.29 6.76
N ARG A 59 1.12 -13.10 6.90
CA ARG A 59 2.46 -12.59 7.25
C ARG A 59 3.11 -12.05 5.98
N LEU A 60 3.56 -10.80 6.04
CA LEU A 60 4.24 -10.11 4.93
C LEU A 60 5.69 -9.80 5.32
N ASP A 61 6.65 -10.34 4.59
CA ASP A 61 8.08 -10.11 4.82
C ASP A 61 8.65 -9.31 3.63
N LEU A 62 9.10 -8.07 3.87
CA LEU A 62 9.61 -7.20 2.79
C LEU A 62 10.91 -7.75 2.19
N VAL A 63 10.86 -8.29 0.98
CA VAL A 63 12.06 -8.84 0.30
C VAL A 63 12.85 -7.74 -0.41
N ARG A 64 12.18 -6.83 -1.12
CA ARG A 64 12.84 -5.79 -1.92
C ARG A 64 11.92 -4.61 -2.25
N VAL A 65 12.52 -3.43 -2.42
CA VAL A 65 11.87 -2.22 -2.97
C VAL A 65 12.67 -1.66 -4.12
N PHE A 66 12.03 -1.53 -5.28
CA PHE A 66 12.54 -0.80 -6.44
C PHE A 66 11.81 0.54 -6.53
N ALA A 67 12.54 1.65 -6.64
CA ALA A 67 11.94 2.96 -6.76
C ALA A 67 12.69 3.80 -7.80
N VAL A 68 11.91 4.44 -8.67
CA VAL A 68 12.35 5.52 -9.57
C VAL A 68 11.56 6.78 -9.23
N THR A 69 11.87 7.90 -9.86
CA THR A 69 11.37 9.24 -9.50
C THR A 69 9.85 9.32 -9.32
N THR A 70 9.06 8.55 -10.07
CA THR A 70 7.58 8.60 -10.04
C THR A 70 6.90 7.27 -9.69
N TRP A 71 7.66 6.18 -9.49
CA TRP A 71 7.07 4.86 -9.28
C TRP A 71 7.88 4.04 -8.27
N SER A 72 7.17 3.18 -7.52
CA SER A 72 7.77 2.21 -6.61
C SER A 72 7.05 0.86 -6.71
N CYS A 73 7.79 -0.22 -6.50
CA CYS A 73 7.27 -1.58 -6.44
C CYS A 73 7.89 -2.36 -5.29
N ILE A 74 7.04 -3.15 -4.64
CA ILE A 74 7.37 -4.04 -3.53
C ILE A 74 7.18 -5.49 -3.98
N THR A 75 8.11 -6.35 -3.57
CA THR A 75 7.91 -7.79 -3.53
C THR A 75 7.90 -8.24 -2.06
N ALA A 76 6.85 -8.93 -1.65
CA ALA A 76 6.56 -9.32 -0.26
C ALA A 76 6.02 -10.74 -0.18
#